data_AF-A0A6G3MM26-F1
#
_entry.id   AF-A0A6G3MM26-F1
#
_cell.length_a   1.000
_cell.length_b   1.000
_cell.length_c   1.000
_cell.angle_alpha   90.00
_cell.angle_beta   90.00
_cell.angle_gamma   90.00
#
_symmetry.space_group_name_H-M   'P 1'
#
loop_
_entity.id
_entity.type
_entity.pdbx_description
1 polymer ?
#
loop_
_entity_poly.entity_id
_entity_poly.type
_entity_poly.pdbx_seq_one_letter_code
_entity_poly.pdbx_strand_id
1 'polypeptide(L)'
;LCNEYPCSENIVNPCKNEGICFHTNNSIKCYCPFEYINGKHCQTLSCGKKCQNGQCIFLKNEWTYKFLCSGGWYGPKCSIFDVDRKGRNEYFQFLYFNVSQALIAIFLLFNIQYVYRRQQKIIL
;
A
#
# COMPACT_ATOMS: atom_id res chain seq x y z
N LEU A 1 -1.51 -34.72 -18.83
CA LEU A 1 -2.56 -33.69 -18.65
C LEU A 1 -3.76 -34.04 -19.56
N CYS A 2 -4.47 -35.14 -19.30
CA CYS A 2 -5.52 -35.64 -20.23
C CYS A 2 -6.89 -35.87 -19.57
N ASN A 3 -7.03 -35.56 -18.26
CA ASN A 3 -8.24 -35.87 -17.48
C ASN A 3 -8.93 -34.61 -16.94
N GLU A 4 -8.70 -33.45 -17.57
CA GLU A 4 -9.31 -32.17 -17.20
C GLU A 4 -10.06 -31.61 -18.41
N TYR A 5 -11.34 -31.29 -18.23
CA TYR A 5 -12.21 -30.74 -19.27
C TYR A 5 -12.74 -29.38 -18.85
N PRO A 6 -12.81 -28.38 -19.74
CA PRO A 6 -13.41 -27.09 -19.40
C PRO A 6 -14.86 -27.28 -18.94
N CYS A 7 -15.29 -26.50 -17.95
CA CYS A 7 -16.67 -26.53 -17.48
C CYS A 7 -17.62 -26.04 -18.59
N SER A 8 -18.72 -26.77 -18.84
CA SER A 8 -19.73 -26.39 -19.84
C SER A 8 -20.72 -25.35 -19.32
N GLU A 9 -21.43 -24.66 -20.21
CA GLU A 9 -22.42 -23.62 -19.88
C GLU A 9 -23.55 -24.10 -18.94
N ASN A 10 -23.89 -25.40 -18.95
CA ASN A 10 -24.92 -25.98 -18.09
C ASN A 10 -24.44 -26.29 -16.66
N ILE A 11 -23.16 -26.10 -16.35
CA ILE A 11 -22.58 -26.29 -15.02
C ILE A 11 -22.32 -24.90 -14.44
N VAL A 12 -22.92 -24.61 -13.27
CA VAL A 12 -22.64 -23.37 -12.54
C VAL A 12 -21.15 -23.30 -12.21
N ASN A 13 -20.41 -22.40 -12.85
CA ASN A 13 -18.99 -22.21 -12.59
C ASN A 13 -18.78 -21.72 -11.13
N PRO A 14 -18.16 -22.52 -10.25
CA PRO A 14 -17.95 -22.12 -8.86
C PRO A 14 -16.75 -21.17 -8.70
N CYS A 15 -15.88 -21.05 -9.72
CA CYS A 15 -14.69 -20.23 -9.68
C CYS A 15 -15.05 -18.74 -9.64
N LYS A 16 -14.39 -17.99 -8.76
CA LYS A 16 -14.53 -16.54 -8.59
C LYS A 16 -13.37 -15.81 -9.24
N ASN A 17 -13.49 -14.49 -9.34
CA ASN A 17 -12.40 -13.58 -9.75
C ASN A 17 -11.68 -14.04 -11.03
N GLU A 18 -12.47 -14.30 -12.09
CA GLU A 18 -11.97 -14.73 -13.41
C GLU A 18 -11.21 -16.07 -13.40
N GLY A 19 -11.42 -16.89 -12.37
CA GLY A 19 -10.90 -18.25 -12.32
C GLY A 19 -11.44 -19.13 -13.46
N ILE A 20 -10.54 -19.84 -14.13
CA ILE A 20 -10.90 -20.77 -15.21
C ILE A 20 -11.28 -22.12 -14.60
N CYS A 21 -12.47 -22.59 -14.95
CA CYS A 21 -13.07 -23.81 -14.40
C CYS A 21 -12.77 -25.03 -15.26
N PHE A 22 -12.29 -26.10 -14.61
CA PHE A 22 -12.15 -27.42 -15.21
C PHE A 22 -12.79 -28.48 -14.32
N HIS A 23 -13.51 -29.42 -14.93
CA HIS A 23 -13.98 -30.63 -14.26
C HIS A 23 -12.99 -31.78 -14.50
N THR A 24 -12.70 -32.52 -13.44
CA THR A 24 -12.01 -33.81 -13.43
C THR A 24 -13.03 -34.90 -13.13
N ASN A 25 -12.72 -36.18 -13.37
CA ASN A 25 -13.70 -37.28 -13.22
C ASN A 25 -14.58 -37.22 -11.95
N ASN A 26 -14.05 -36.72 -10.81
CA ASN A 26 -14.79 -36.62 -9.54
C ASN A 26 -14.80 -35.22 -8.88
N SER A 27 -14.28 -34.17 -9.52
CA SER A 27 -14.18 -32.85 -8.85
C SER A 27 -14.03 -31.66 -9.79
N ILE A 28 -14.41 -30.46 -9.32
CA ILE A 28 -14.12 -29.19 -9.99
C ILE A 28 -12.81 -28.62 -9.48
N LYS A 29 -11.98 -28.14 -10.41
CA LYS A 29 -10.73 -27.43 -10.16
C LYS A 29 -10.80 -26.05 -10.79
N CYS A 30 -10.39 -25.04 -10.04
CA CYS A 30 -10.27 -23.67 -10.51
C CYS A 30 -8.81 -23.30 -10.70
N TYR A 31 -8.45 -22.82 -11.89
CA TYR A 31 -7.16 -22.18 -12.13
C TYR A 31 -7.32 -20.68 -11.96
N CYS A 32 -6.64 -20.13 -10.96
CA CYS A 32 -6.71 -18.70 -10.69
C CYS A 32 -5.73 -17.95 -11.60
N PRO A 33 -6.16 -16.87 -12.26
CA PRO A 33 -5.39 -16.19 -13.30
C PRO A 33 -4.14 -15.48 -12.77
N PHE A 34 -4.07 -15.22 -11.47
CA PHE A 34 -2.97 -14.48 -10.85
C PHE A 34 -2.51 -15.14 -9.54
N GLU A 35 -1.21 -14.98 -9.21
CA GLU A 35 -0.58 -15.59 -8.02
C GLU A 35 -1.17 -15.13 -6.66
N TYR A 36 -1.87 -14.00 -6.67
CA TYR A 36 -2.50 -13.38 -5.51
C TYR A 36 -4.01 -13.70 -5.40
N ILE A 37 -4.58 -14.34 -6.41
CA ILE A 37 -5.91 -14.91 -6.33
C ILE A 37 -5.73 -16.38 -5.99
N ASN A 38 -6.24 -16.81 -4.85
CA ASN A 38 -6.05 -18.15 -4.36
C ASN A 38 -7.30 -18.70 -3.65
N GLY A 39 -7.14 -19.89 -3.08
CA GLY A 39 -8.23 -20.69 -2.55
C GLY A 39 -8.84 -21.60 -3.62
N LYS A 40 -9.56 -22.64 -3.15
CA LYS A 40 -10.11 -23.71 -4.01
C LYS A 40 -10.95 -23.21 -5.18
N HIS A 41 -11.65 -22.10 -5.00
CA HIS A 41 -12.51 -21.47 -6.00
C HIS A 41 -12.06 -20.05 -6.34
N CYS A 42 -10.78 -19.72 -6.16
CA CYS A 42 -10.23 -18.38 -6.43
C CYS A 42 -10.94 -17.26 -5.65
N GLN A 43 -11.58 -17.59 -4.51
CA GLN A 43 -12.35 -16.63 -3.72
C GLN A 43 -11.49 -15.73 -2.84
N THR A 44 -10.23 -16.10 -2.63
CA THR A 44 -9.33 -15.38 -1.72
C THR A 44 -8.43 -14.44 -2.52
N LEU A 45 -8.61 -13.15 -2.29
CA LEU A 45 -7.75 -12.08 -2.80
C LEU A 45 -6.71 -11.79 -1.72
N SER A 46 -5.48 -12.31 -1.88
CA SER A 46 -4.44 -12.15 -0.87
C SER A 46 -3.08 -11.96 -1.53
N CYS A 47 -2.26 -11.08 -0.96
CA CYS A 47 -0.89 -10.88 -1.41
C CYS A 47 -0.09 -12.19 -1.34
N GLY A 48 0.11 -12.85 -2.48
CA GLY A 48 0.79 -14.15 -2.59
C GLY A 48 2.24 -14.08 -2.09
N LYS A 49 2.52 -14.77 -0.97
CA LYS A 49 3.76 -14.73 -0.16
C LYS A 49 4.18 -13.30 0.24
N LYS A 50 4.15 -13.10 1.55
CA LYS A 50 4.03 -11.83 2.27
C LYS A 50 5.15 -10.84 1.92
N CYS A 51 4.75 -9.60 1.64
CA CYS A 51 5.62 -8.42 1.70
C CYS A 51 6.48 -8.50 2.96
N GLN A 52 7.81 -8.44 2.83
CA GLN A 52 8.72 -8.68 3.96
C GLN A 52 8.81 -7.46 4.87
N ASN A 53 9.06 -6.29 4.28
CA ASN A 53 9.31 -5.04 5.00
C ASN A 53 8.36 -3.94 4.50
N GLY A 54 7.07 -4.22 4.55
CA GLY A 54 6.05 -3.29 4.10
C GLY A 54 4.65 -3.88 4.18
N GLN A 55 3.70 -3.13 3.63
CA GLN A 55 2.32 -3.55 3.47
C GLN A 55 2.05 -3.87 2.01
N CYS A 56 1.06 -4.73 1.78
CA CYS A 56 0.56 -5.00 0.45
C CYS A 56 -0.92 -4.69 0.43
N ILE A 57 -1.32 -3.84 -0.52
CA ILE A 57 -2.69 -3.38 -0.67
C ILE A 57 -3.24 -3.88 -2.01
N PHE A 58 -4.47 -4.39 -1.98
CA PHE A 58 -5.19 -4.75 -3.20
C PHE A 58 -5.92 -3.53 -3.75
N LEU A 59 -5.68 -3.21 -5.00
CA LEU A 59 -6.35 -2.13 -5.73
C LEU A 59 -7.44 -2.75 -6.60
N LYS A 60 -8.66 -2.85 -6.03
CA LYS A 60 -9.81 -3.52 -6.67
C LYS A 60 -10.14 -2.96 -8.06
N ASN A 61 -9.97 -1.66 -8.28
CA ASN A 61 -10.31 -1.00 -9.54
C ASN A 61 -9.34 -1.38 -10.68
N GLU A 62 -8.08 -1.59 -10.34
CA GLU A 62 -7.01 -1.93 -11.29
C GLU A 62 -6.74 -3.44 -11.32
N TRP A 63 -7.45 -4.21 -10.47
CA TRP A 63 -7.22 -5.64 -10.24
C TRP A 63 -5.74 -5.99 -9.98
N THR A 64 -5.01 -5.05 -9.38
CA THR A 64 -3.57 -5.15 -9.13
C THR A 64 -3.26 -4.99 -7.64
N TYR A 65 -1.99 -5.22 -7.29
CA TYR A 65 -1.49 -5.03 -5.94
C TYR A 65 -0.38 -4.00 -5.94
N LYS A 66 -0.33 -3.21 -4.88
CA LYS A 66 0.78 -2.30 -4.62
C LYS A 66 1.46 -2.68 -3.31
N PHE A 67 2.79 -2.72 -3.36
CA PHE A 67 3.61 -2.85 -2.17
C PHE A 67 3.97 -1.46 -1.65
N LEU A 68 3.62 -1.21 -0.39
CA LEU A 68 4.01 -0.02 0.36
C LEU A 68 5.18 -0.41 1.25
N CYS A 69 6.40 -0.14 0.80
CA CYS A 69 7.60 -0.51 1.54
C CYS A 69 7.89 0.48 2.68
N SER A 70 8.32 -0.07 3.81
CA SER A 70 8.81 0.71 4.95
C SER A 70 10.08 1.50 4.58
N GLY A 71 10.39 2.57 5.32
CA GLY A 71 11.53 3.45 5.03
C GLY A 71 12.84 2.69 4.80
N GLY A 72 13.52 3.00 3.69
CA GLY A 72 14.74 2.31 3.26
C GLY A 72 14.52 1.02 2.46
N TRP A 73 13.31 0.44 2.45
CA TRP A 73 13.01 -0.78 1.70
C TRP A 73 12.34 -0.49 0.36
N TYR A 74 12.60 -1.32 -0.65
CA TYR A 74 12.01 -1.22 -1.98
C TYR A 74 12.15 -2.53 -2.78
N GLY A 75 11.78 -2.48 -4.06
CA GLY A 75 11.86 -3.60 -4.97
C GLY A 75 10.72 -4.62 -4.79
N PRO A 76 10.81 -5.78 -5.48
CA PRO A 76 9.78 -6.81 -5.39
C PRO A 76 9.55 -7.25 -3.94
N LYS A 77 8.29 -7.19 -3.49
CA LYS A 77 7.86 -7.60 -2.13
C LYS A 77 8.61 -6.90 -0.99
N CYS A 78 9.19 -5.72 -1.24
CA CYS A 78 9.98 -4.95 -0.29
C CYS A 78 11.17 -5.75 0.31
N SER A 79 11.90 -6.44 -0.57
CA SER A 79 13.02 -7.31 -0.20
C SER A 79 14.40 -6.64 -0.30
N ILE A 80 14.49 -5.44 -0.86
CA ILE A 80 15.76 -4.73 -1.07
C ILE A 80 15.85 -3.58 -0.07
N PHE A 81 16.94 -3.51 0.68
CA PHE A 81 17.25 -2.42 1.61
C PHE A 81 18.31 -1.49 1.04
N ASP A 82 18.03 -0.19 1.05
CA ASP A 82 18.93 0.89 0.62
C ASP A 82 19.09 1.91 1.76
N VAL A 83 20.32 1.98 2.24
CA VAL A 83 20.75 2.85 3.35
C VAL A 83 20.61 4.33 2.99
N ASP A 84 20.94 4.72 1.76
CA ASP A 84 20.85 6.11 1.32
C ASP A 84 19.39 6.57 1.23
N ARG A 85 18.49 5.67 0.82
CA ARG A 85 17.05 5.95 0.82
C ARG A 85 16.48 6.07 2.22
N LYS A 86 16.94 5.24 3.16
CA LYS A 86 16.58 5.37 4.58
C LYS A 86 17.06 6.71 5.12
N GLY A 87 18.33 7.05 4.89
CA GLY A 87 18.94 8.31 5.32
C GLY A 87 18.23 9.54 4.75
N ARG A 88 17.88 9.53 3.46
CA ARG A 88 17.08 10.62 2.85
C ARG A 88 15.73 10.80 3.52
N ASN A 89 15.01 9.72 3.82
CA ASN A 89 13.70 9.82 4.48
C ASN A 89 13.82 10.37 5.90
N GLU A 90 14.80 9.88 6.67
CA GLU A 90 15.05 10.35 8.04
C GLU A 90 15.51 11.82 8.05
N TYR A 91 16.38 12.20 7.12
CA TYR A 91 16.82 13.58 6.92
C TYR A 91 15.68 14.52 6.55
N PHE A 92 14.79 14.10 5.64
CA PHE A 92 13.65 14.92 5.23
C PHE A 92 12.65 15.12 6.38
N GLN A 93 12.42 14.08 7.19
CA GLN A 93 11.59 14.16 8.41
C GLN A 93 12.20 15.13 9.43
N PHE A 94 13.52 15.05 9.65
CA PHE A 94 14.23 15.96 10.54
C PHE A 94 14.15 17.41 10.05
N LEU A 95 14.44 17.68 8.77
CA LEU A 95 14.32 19.02 8.19
C LEU A 95 12.91 19.59 8.34
N TYR A 96 11.89 18.80 8.00
CA TYR A 96 10.49 19.23 8.10
C TYR A 96 10.11 19.63 9.52
N PHE A 97 10.52 18.85 10.51
CA PHE A 97 10.27 19.15 11.92
C PHE A 97 10.93 20.47 12.36
N ASN A 98 12.22 20.65 12.05
CA ASN A 98 12.97 21.85 12.43
C ASN A 98 12.44 23.11 11.72
N VAL A 99 12.12 23.02 10.42
CA VAL A 99 11.54 24.15 9.67
C VAL A 99 10.18 24.52 10.24
N SER A 100 9.34 23.54 10.57
CA SER A 100 8.02 23.77 11.17
C SER A 100 8.14 24.48 12.52
N GLN A 101 9.08 24.06 13.37
CA GLN A 101 9.36 24.72 14.65
C GLN A 101 9.84 26.17 14.48
N ALA A 102 10.74 26.42 13.52
CA ALA A 102 11.24 27.76 13.23
C ALA A 102 10.10 28.69 12.77
N LEU A 103 9.20 28.21 11.89
CA LEU A 103 8.05 28.98 11.43
C LEU A 103 7.08 29.32 12.56
N ILE A 104 6.81 28.36 13.46
CA ILE A 104 5.97 28.60 14.64
C ILE A 104 6.61 29.66 15.54
N ALA A 105 7.92 29.56 15.80
CA ALA A 105 8.64 30.53 16.62
C ALA A 105 8.59 31.95 16.00
N ILE A 106 8.82 32.06 14.68
CA ILE A 106 8.73 33.33 13.95
C ILE A 106 7.32 33.93 14.09
N PHE A 107 6.28 33.12 13.89
CA PHE A 107 4.90 33.58 14.04
C PHE A 107 4.61 34.10 15.45
N LEU A 108 5.06 33.39 16.50
CA LEU A 108 4.90 33.84 17.89
C LEU A 108 5.63 35.16 18.14
N LEU A 109 6.86 35.31 17.64
CA LEU A 109 7.62 36.56 17.76
C LEU A 109 6.92 37.73 17.08
N PHE A 110 6.38 37.53 15.87
CA PHE A 110 5.59 38.56 15.19
C PHE A 110 4.36 38.97 16.00
N ASN A 111 3.63 38.01 16.59
CA ASN A 111 2.48 38.31 17.43
C ASN A 111 2.87 39.07 18.71
N ILE A 112 3.94 38.66 19.38
CA ILE A 112 4.46 39.35 20.58
C ILE A 112 4.87 40.78 20.23
N GLN A 113 5.62 40.97 19.15
CA GLN A 113 6.00 42.31 18.68
C GLN A 113 4.79 43.16 18.32
N TYR A 114 3.78 42.57 17.68
CA TYR A 114 2.54 43.26 17.33
C TYR A 114 1.80 43.74 18.59
N VAL A 115 1.65 42.88 19.60
CA VAL A 115 1.03 43.24 20.89
C VAL A 115 1.83 44.32 21.61
N TYR A 116 3.16 44.20 21.67
CA TYR A 116 4.02 45.18 22.32
C TYR A 116 3.91 46.56 21.66
N ARG A 117 3.94 46.63 20.33
CA ARG A 117 3.74 47.88 19.58
C ARG A 117 2.35 48.47 19.79
N ARG A 118 1.31 47.63 19.91
CA ARG A 118 -0.06 48.07 20.24
C ARG A 118 -0.13 48.68 21.64
N GLN A 119 0.50 48.07 22.65
CA GLN A 119 0.51 48.61 24.02
C GLN A 119 1.25 49.94 24.11
N GLN A 120 2.41 50.09 23.47
CA GLN A 120 3.15 51.36 23.45
C GLN A 120 2.33 52.51 22.83
N LYS A 121 1.49 52.24 21.82
CA LYS A 121 0.60 53.23 21.21
C LYS A 121 -0.61 53.64 22.06
N ILE A 122 -0.91 52.91 23.14
CA ILE A 122 -2.05 53.21 24.04
C ILE A 122 -1.62 54.08 25.23
N ILE A 123 -0.32 54.14 25.53
CA ILE A 123 0.26 54.83 26.71
C ILE A 123 0.77 56.26 26.35
N LEU A 124 0.74 56.65 25.07
CA LEU A 124 0.98 58.01 24.55
C LEU A 124 -0.34 58.63 24.10
#